data_AF-X0X7F2-F1
#
_entry.id   AF-X0X7F2-F1
#
_cell.length_a   1.000
_cell.length_b   1.000
_cell.length_c   1.000
_cell.angle_alpha   90.00
_cell.angle_beta   90.00
_cell.angle_gamma   90.00
#
_symmetry.space_group_name_H-M   'P 1'
#
loop_
_entity.id
_entity.type
_entity.pdbx_description
1 polymer ?
#
loop_
_entity_poly.entity_id
_entity_poly.type
_entity_poly.pdbx_seq_one_letter_code
_entity_poly.pdbx_strand_id
1 'polypeptide(L)'
;MAGITITNAYAPEEDLGIATRSAGGAILCIESSPTISNCMISGNWAYTGGGMLNFYKSSPTLTSCAFSGNSADWGGGILNGLYSSPTLTNCTFSGNSAEDGHGGGICNDWGSSPSISNCTFSGNSAYYGGGMENADHSNPSISNCRFSGNSAYYGGGMYNEDNSSPNLANCTFSGNSAYYGGGVYNSENSPTLTNCILWGNTASTGPQMYNGGGSLPIVTYCDVEGTYPGSGNIDEDPLFAFEYDYHL
;
A
#
# COMPACT_ATOMS: atom_id res chain seq x y z
N MET A 1 9.18 -24.62 -3.72
CA MET A 1 10.33 -24.72 -2.79
C MET A 1 9.93 -23.92 -1.56
N ALA A 2 10.07 -24.44 -0.34
CA ALA A 2 9.76 -23.67 0.86
C ALA A 2 10.75 -22.49 0.96
N GLY A 3 10.27 -21.26 1.14
CA GLY A 3 11.14 -20.10 1.30
C GLY A 3 11.61 -19.90 2.73
N ILE A 4 12.19 -18.73 3.01
CA ILE A 4 12.81 -18.39 4.30
C ILE A 4 11.79 -17.65 5.17
N THR A 5 11.81 -17.90 6.49
CA THR A 5 11.08 -17.11 7.49
C THR A 5 12.05 -16.22 8.24
N ILE A 6 11.83 -14.90 8.26
CA ILE A 6 12.63 -13.90 8.99
C ILE A 6 11.71 -13.17 9.96
N THR A 7 12.03 -13.21 11.25
CA THR A 7 11.14 -12.69 12.29
C THR A 7 11.87 -11.97 13.41
N ASN A 8 11.21 -10.98 14.02
CA ASN A 8 11.68 -10.26 15.22
C ASN A 8 13.05 -9.59 15.03
N ALA A 9 13.39 -9.23 13.79
CA ALA A 9 14.55 -8.40 13.53
C ALA A 9 14.24 -6.95 13.90
N TYR A 10 15.23 -6.26 14.48
CA TYR A 10 15.06 -4.96 15.12
C TYR A 10 16.23 -4.03 14.73
N ALA A 11 15.92 -2.90 14.11
CA ALA A 11 16.90 -1.90 13.67
C ALA A 11 16.60 -0.51 14.26
N PRO A 12 17.11 -0.17 15.46
CA PRO A 12 16.88 1.11 16.12
C PRO A 12 17.64 2.27 15.50
N GLU A 13 17.14 3.48 15.76
CA GLU A 13 17.84 4.72 15.46
C GLU A 13 19.15 4.79 16.28
N GLU A 14 20.29 4.69 15.59
CA GLU A 14 21.58 5.08 16.16
C GLU A 14 21.91 6.50 15.65
N ASP A 15 22.00 7.46 16.57
CA ASP A 15 22.41 8.85 16.38
C ASP A 15 23.88 8.95 15.89
N LEU A 16 24.15 8.50 14.64
CA LEU A 16 25.49 8.37 14.06
C LEU A 16 25.59 8.74 12.56
N GLY A 17 24.59 9.43 11.99
CA GLY A 17 24.77 10.19 10.75
C GLY A 17 24.92 9.40 9.44
N ILE A 18 24.48 8.13 9.37
CA ILE A 18 24.42 7.37 8.12
C ILE A 18 23.01 6.78 7.94
N ALA A 19 22.30 7.21 6.89
CA ALA A 19 20.89 6.93 6.59
C ALA A 19 20.51 5.45 6.33
N THR A 20 21.44 4.50 6.52
CA THR A 20 21.27 3.08 6.15
C THR A 20 21.31 2.11 7.32
N ARG A 21 21.50 2.58 8.57
CA ARG A 21 21.64 1.70 9.75
C ARG A 21 20.34 1.44 10.52
N SER A 22 19.30 2.23 10.30
CA SER A 22 17.98 2.10 10.96
C SER A 22 16.91 1.57 10.01
N ALA A 23 17.29 0.64 9.12
CA ALA A 23 16.51 0.36 7.93
C ALA A 23 16.44 -1.12 7.54
N GLY A 24 15.32 -1.51 6.92
CA GLY A 24 15.12 -2.85 6.36
C GLY A 24 15.11 -3.91 7.45
N GLY A 25 14.15 -3.82 8.37
CA GLY A 25 14.13 -4.58 9.63
C GLY A 25 14.46 -6.05 9.41
N ALA A 26 13.87 -6.69 8.41
CA ALA A 26 14.28 -8.04 7.98
C ALA A 26 15.21 -8.06 6.76
N ILE A 27 14.94 -7.24 5.75
CA ILE A 27 15.66 -7.26 4.47
C ILE A 27 16.03 -5.85 4.05
N LEU A 28 17.31 -5.63 3.76
CA LEU A 28 17.84 -4.37 3.23
C LEU A 28 18.41 -4.61 1.82
N CYS A 29 17.79 -4.00 0.82
CA CYS A 29 18.28 -3.95 -0.55
C CYS A 29 18.81 -2.54 -0.84
N ILE A 30 20.13 -2.41 -0.99
CA ILE A 30 20.80 -1.19 -1.45
C ILE A 30 21.51 -1.51 -2.75
N GLU A 31 21.23 -0.74 -3.81
CA GLU A 31 21.77 -0.94 -5.16
C GLU A 31 21.70 -2.42 -5.62
N SER A 32 20.63 -3.12 -5.22
CA SER A 32 20.48 -4.56 -5.45
C SER A 32 19.03 -4.94 -5.72
N SER A 33 18.84 -5.91 -6.61
CA SER A 33 17.52 -6.34 -7.07
C SER A 33 17.38 -7.87 -6.97
N PRO A 34 17.40 -8.44 -5.75
CA PRO A 34 17.26 -9.88 -5.57
C PRO A 34 15.88 -10.40 -6.01
N THR A 35 15.80 -11.69 -6.31
CA THR A 35 14.53 -12.41 -6.40
C THR A 35 14.25 -13.07 -5.06
N ILE A 36 13.09 -12.78 -4.48
CA ILE A 36 12.64 -13.28 -3.18
C ILE A 36 11.32 -14.02 -3.43
N SER A 37 11.25 -15.28 -3.01
CA SER A 37 10.03 -16.05 -3.25
C SER A 37 9.69 -16.98 -2.10
N ASN A 38 8.38 -17.13 -1.84
CA ASN A 38 7.85 -18.04 -0.82
C ASN A 38 8.34 -17.73 0.61
N CYS A 39 8.67 -16.47 0.90
CA CYS A 39 9.23 -16.05 2.18
C CYS A 39 8.16 -15.47 3.12
N MET A 40 8.37 -15.63 4.42
CA MET A 40 7.59 -14.98 5.48
C MET A 40 8.49 -13.97 6.20
N ILE A 41 8.06 -12.72 6.26
CA ILE A 41 8.74 -11.61 6.91
C ILE A 41 7.77 -11.08 7.97
N SER A 42 7.99 -11.39 9.25
CA SER A 42 7.00 -11.04 10.28
C SER A 42 7.53 -10.55 11.61
N GLY A 43 6.80 -9.62 12.24
CA GLY A 43 7.15 -9.09 13.56
C GLY A 43 8.46 -8.30 13.58
N ASN A 44 8.91 -7.79 12.44
CA ASN A 44 10.16 -7.03 12.36
C ASN A 44 9.89 -5.54 12.55
N TRP A 45 10.86 -4.83 13.12
CA TRP A 45 10.76 -3.40 13.33
C TRP A 45 12.03 -2.68 12.87
N ALA A 46 11.86 -1.53 12.22
CA ALA A 46 12.93 -0.62 11.86
C ALA A 46 12.40 0.82 11.86
N TYR A 47 13.27 1.82 11.79
CA TYR A 47 12.82 3.19 11.56
C TYR A 47 12.25 3.36 10.13
N THR A 48 12.90 2.75 9.13
CA THR A 48 12.38 2.68 7.75
C THR A 48 12.36 1.25 7.20
N GLY A 49 11.26 0.86 6.55
CA GLY A 49 11.09 -0.45 5.96
C GLY A 49 11.07 -1.57 7.00
N GLY A 50 10.00 -1.65 7.80
CA GLY A 50 9.90 -2.56 8.95
C GLY A 50 10.14 -4.02 8.57
N GLY A 51 9.50 -4.48 7.50
CA GLY A 51 9.81 -5.77 6.88
C GLY A 51 10.99 -5.66 5.91
N MET A 52 10.96 -4.70 4.99
CA MET A 52 12.01 -4.55 3.98
C MET A 52 12.19 -3.10 3.55
N LEU A 53 13.45 -2.71 3.30
CA LEU A 53 13.80 -1.47 2.61
C LEU A 53 14.41 -1.79 1.23
N ASN A 54 13.86 -1.17 0.18
CA ASN A 54 14.48 -1.06 -1.13
C ASN A 54 14.93 0.38 -1.36
N PHE A 55 16.24 0.57 -1.58
CA PHE A 55 16.83 1.89 -1.68
C PHE A 55 17.87 2.00 -2.79
N TYR A 56 18.00 3.21 -3.34
CA TYR A 56 18.93 3.52 -4.45
C TYR A 56 18.75 2.59 -5.67
N LYS A 57 17.62 2.75 -6.38
CA LYS A 57 17.30 1.98 -7.61
C LYS A 57 17.24 0.46 -7.39
N SER A 58 16.91 0.02 -6.18
CA SER A 58 16.75 -1.40 -5.86
C SER A 58 15.36 -1.86 -6.27
N SER A 59 15.28 -2.78 -7.23
CA SER A 59 14.00 -3.23 -7.79
C SER A 59 13.88 -4.75 -7.71
N PRO A 60 13.80 -5.33 -6.50
CA PRO A 60 13.67 -6.77 -6.35
C PRO A 60 12.36 -7.30 -6.93
N THR A 61 12.36 -8.61 -7.24
CA THR A 61 11.15 -9.34 -7.64
C THR A 61 10.69 -10.21 -6.49
N LEU A 62 9.47 -9.99 -6.01
CA LEU A 62 8.86 -10.70 -4.90
C LEU A 62 7.70 -11.55 -5.40
N THR A 63 7.71 -12.85 -5.11
CA THR A 63 6.61 -13.76 -5.49
C THR A 63 6.18 -14.62 -4.32
N SER A 64 4.88 -14.62 -4.01
CA SER A 64 4.33 -15.46 -2.94
C SER A 64 4.97 -15.21 -1.57
N CYS A 65 5.27 -13.95 -1.26
CA CYS A 65 5.83 -13.55 0.03
C CYS A 65 4.74 -13.00 0.96
N ALA A 66 4.90 -13.19 2.26
CA ALA A 66 4.02 -12.65 3.28
C ALA A 66 4.80 -11.68 4.19
N PHE A 67 4.31 -10.45 4.33
CA PHE A 67 4.75 -9.43 5.27
C PHE A 67 3.67 -9.28 6.34
N SER A 68 3.97 -9.67 7.59
CA SER A 68 2.95 -9.69 8.65
C SER A 68 3.41 -9.10 9.97
N GLY A 69 2.66 -8.15 10.52
CA GLY A 69 2.99 -7.59 11.84
C GLY A 69 4.32 -6.84 11.89
N ASN A 70 4.83 -6.36 10.75
CA ASN A 70 6.04 -5.55 10.73
C ASN A 70 5.70 -4.08 10.98
N SER A 71 6.62 -3.32 11.55
CA SER A 71 6.37 -1.94 11.94
C SER A 71 7.56 -1.02 11.66
N ALA A 72 7.28 0.20 11.20
CA ALA A 72 8.27 1.24 10.97
C ALA A 72 7.60 2.61 10.89
N ASP A 73 8.35 3.70 11.01
CA ASP A 73 7.77 5.04 10.77
C ASP A 73 7.48 5.24 9.28
N TRP A 74 8.25 4.59 8.39
CA TRP A 74 8.05 4.66 6.95
C TRP A 74 8.07 3.26 6.35
N GLY A 75 6.95 2.81 5.79
CA GLY A 75 6.80 1.51 5.16
C GLY A 75 6.83 0.37 6.18
N GLY A 76 5.73 0.18 6.92
CA GLY A 76 5.64 -0.88 7.94
C GLY A 76 5.98 -2.26 7.39
N GLY A 77 5.40 -2.63 6.25
CA GLY A 77 5.80 -3.81 5.48
C GLY A 77 7.03 -3.55 4.61
N ILE A 78 6.92 -2.65 3.63
CA ILE A 78 8.02 -2.28 2.72
C ILE A 78 8.10 -0.76 2.58
N LEU A 79 9.33 -0.22 2.60
CA LEU A 79 9.62 1.09 2.04
C LEU A 79 10.35 0.93 0.69
N ASN A 80 9.85 1.61 -0.34
CA ASN A 80 10.52 1.76 -1.63
C ASN A 80 10.93 3.23 -1.79
N GLY A 81 12.24 3.48 -1.80
CA GLY A 81 12.77 4.84 -1.88
C GLY A 81 13.83 5.02 -2.97
N LEU A 82 13.96 6.25 -3.46
CA LEU A 82 14.94 6.69 -4.45
C LEU A 82 14.93 5.85 -5.72
N TYR A 83 13.82 5.94 -6.46
CA TYR A 83 13.60 5.26 -7.75
C TYR A 83 13.68 3.72 -7.66
N SER A 84 13.22 3.15 -6.55
CA SER A 84 13.21 1.72 -6.30
C SER A 84 11.84 1.14 -6.67
N SER A 85 11.75 0.38 -7.74
CA SER A 85 10.46 -0.06 -8.32
C SER A 85 10.35 -1.57 -8.35
N PRO A 86 10.13 -2.25 -7.19
CA PRO A 86 10.02 -3.70 -7.17
C PRO A 86 8.81 -4.22 -7.95
N THR A 87 8.88 -5.49 -8.33
CA THR A 87 7.75 -6.24 -8.88
C THR A 87 7.22 -7.20 -7.82
N LEU A 88 5.94 -7.08 -7.47
CA LEU A 88 5.28 -7.90 -6.47
C LEU A 88 4.16 -8.71 -7.12
N THR A 89 4.16 -10.02 -6.86
CA THR A 89 3.12 -10.92 -7.37
C THR A 89 2.70 -11.90 -6.28
N ASN A 90 1.40 -12.08 -6.09
CA ASN A 90 0.84 -13.03 -5.12
C ASN A 90 1.34 -12.81 -3.67
N CYS A 91 1.64 -11.56 -3.30
CA CYS A 91 2.16 -11.23 -1.97
C CYS A 91 1.04 -10.80 -1.02
N THR A 92 1.25 -11.00 0.28
CA THR A 92 0.29 -10.60 1.32
C THR A 92 0.95 -9.65 2.31
N PHE A 93 0.29 -8.53 2.61
CA PHE A 93 0.65 -7.55 3.62
C PHE A 93 -0.46 -7.54 4.66
N SER A 94 -0.16 -8.01 5.87
CA SER A 94 -1.17 -8.18 6.93
C SER A 94 -0.75 -7.59 8.27
N GLY A 95 -1.55 -6.71 8.86
CA GLY A 95 -1.27 -6.21 10.20
C GLY A 95 0.04 -5.42 10.33
N ASN A 96 0.58 -4.88 9.24
CA ASN A 96 1.79 -4.04 9.31
C ASN A 96 1.42 -2.60 9.69
N SER A 97 2.30 -1.90 10.41
CA SER A 97 1.98 -0.59 10.97
C SER A 97 3.05 0.48 10.77
N ALA A 98 2.59 1.72 10.56
CA ALA A 98 3.36 2.95 10.61
C ALA A 98 2.60 4.04 11.39
N GLU A 99 2.50 3.85 12.72
CA GLU A 99 1.51 4.48 13.61
C GLU A 99 1.44 6.02 13.47
N ASP A 100 2.57 6.69 13.28
CA ASP A 100 2.66 8.15 13.08
C ASP A 100 3.24 8.55 11.71
N GLY A 101 3.33 7.61 10.77
CA GLY A 101 4.03 7.84 9.51
C GLY A 101 3.35 7.27 8.28
N HIS A 102 4.16 6.73 7.37
CA HIS A 102 3.81 6.58 5.95
C HIS A 102 3.69 5.12 5.56
N GLY A 103 2.56 4.72 4.98
CA GLY A 103 2.39 3.42 4.33
C GLY A 103 2.49 2.22 5.28
N GLY A 104 1.36 1.81 5.88
CA GLY A 104 1.35 0.69 6.82
C GLY A 104 1.79 -0.62 6.17
N GLY A 105 1.22 -0.93 5.00
CA GLY A 105 1.68 -2.04 4.15
C GLY A 105 2.91 -1.66 3.33
N ILE A 106 2.78 -0.67 2.45
CA ILE A 106 3.87 -0.19 1.58
C ILE A 106 3.89 1.34 1.57
N CYS A 107 5.08 1.93 1.67
CA CYS A 107 5.35 3.33 1.34
C CYS A 107 6.18 3.40 0.05
N ASN A 108 5.73 4.19 -0.92
CA ASN A 108 6.43 4.43 -2.18
C ASN A 108 6.77 5.90 -2.30
N ASP A 109 8.06 6.20 -2.27
CA ASP A 109 8.54 7.56 -2.18
C ASP A 109 9.72 7.83 -3.14
N TRP A 110 9.97 9.10 -3.42
CA TRP A 110 11.05 9.59 -4.28
C TRP A 110 11.08 8.93 -5.67
N GLY A 111 9.95 9.00 -6.37
CA GLY A 111 9.81 8.49 -7.74
C GLY A 111 9.81 6.96 -7.84
N SER A 112 9.46 6.25 -6.77
CA SER A 112 9.42 4.79 -6.71
C SER A 112 8.07 4.28 -7.22
N SER A 113 8.06 3.52 -8.31
CA SER A 113 6.83 3.15 -9.02
C SER A 113 6.74 1.64 -9.21
N PRO A 114 6.44 0.85 -8.15
CA PRO A 114 6.39 -0.59 -8.24
C PRO A 114 5.25 -1.12 -9.14
N SER A 115 5.43 -2.35 -9.61
CA SER A 115 4.38 -3.14 -10.27
C SER A 115 3.83 -4.17 -9.31
N ILE A 116 2.54 -4.12 -9.01
CA ILE A 116 1.91 -4.91 -7.96
C ILE A 116 0.71 -5.66 -8.55
N SER A 117 0.71 -6.98 -8.44
CA SER A 117 -0.36 -7.81 -9.00
C SER A 117 -0.77 -8.96 -8.08
N ASN A 118 -2.07 -9.26 -8.04
CA ASN A 118 -2.61 -10.37 -7.25
C ASN A 118 -2.19 -10.32 -5.77
N CYS A 119 -2.04 -9.12 -5.21
CA CYS A 119 -1.58 -8.93 -3.84
C CYS A 119 -2.74 -8.57 -2.91
N THR A 120 -2.59 -8.91 -1.64
CA THR A 120 -3.57 -8.57 -0.58
C THR A 120 -2.93 -7.67 0.46
N PHE A 121 -3.61 -6.59 0.82
CA PHE A 121 -3.28 -5.64 1.88
C PHE A 121 -4.43 -5.66 2.89
N SER A 122 -4.21 -6.23 4.06
CA SER A 122 -5.25 -6.43 5.06
C SER A 122 -4.87 -5.98 6.46
N GLY A 123 -5.75 -5.25 7.15
CA GLY A 123 -5.51 -4.88 8.55
C GLY A 123 -4.24 -4.05 8.79
N ASN A 124 -3.69 -3.39 7.77
CA ASN A 124 -2.51 -2.54 7.94
C ASN A 124 -2.94 -1.14 8.42
N SER A 125 -2.08 -0.48 9.18
CA SER A 125 -2.42 0.80 9.80
C SER A 125 -1.32 1.85 9.67
N ALA A 126 -1.65 3.10 9.36
CA ALA A 126 -0.67 4.19 9.35
C ALA A 126 -1.33 5.54 9.60
N TYR A 127 -0.55 6.63 9.72
CA TYR A 127 -1.14 7.96 9.67
C TYR A 127 -1.52 8.35 8.23
N TYR A 128 -0.64 8.07 7.26
CA TYR A 128 -0.86 8.23 5.83
C TYR A 128 -0.88 6.86 5.13
N GLY A 129 -2.01 6.47 4.53
CA GLY A 129 -2.08 5.26 3.71
C GLY A 129 -1.97 3.97 4.51
N GLY A 130 -3.09 3.48 5.07
CA GLY A 130 -3.07 2.29 5.93
C GLY A 130 -2.55 1.07 5.18
N GLY A 131 -3.10 0.79 3.99
CA GLY A 131 -2.59 -0.25 3.09
C GLY A 131 -1.36 0.19 2.30
N MET A 132 -1.43 1.37 1.68
CA MET A 132 -0.34 1.90 0.85
C MET A 132 -0.33 3.44 0.84
N GLU A 133 0.86 4.00 0.80
CA GLU A 133 1.09 5.42 0.51
C GLU A 133 1.96 5.57 -0.75
N ASN A 134 1.67 6.60 -1.53
CA ASN A 134 2.41 7.00 -2.72
C ASN A 134 2.66 8.52 -2.69
N ALA A 135 3.92 8.91 -2.59
CA ALA A 135 4.38 10.29 -2.49
C ALA A 135 5.55 10.60 -3.46
N ASP A 136 5.85 11.88 -3.65
CA ASP A 136 6.92 12.39 -4.50
C ASP A 136 7.02 11.73 -5.89
N HIS A 137 5.99 11.93 -6.72
CA HIS A 137 5.95 11.45 -8.10
C HIS A 137 6.05 9.91 -8.22
N SER A 138 5.54 9.17 -7.23
CA SER A 138 5.50 7.71 -7.21
C SER A 138 4.21 7.19 -7.83
N ASN A 139 4.31 6.51 -8.96
CA ASN A 139 3.15 6.16 -9.80
C ASN A 139 3.05 4.63 -9.98
N PRO A 140 2.70 3.85 -8.94
CA PRO A 140 2.65 2.40 -9.07
C PRO A 140 1.55 1.94 -10.03
N SER A 141 1.78 0.78 -10.64
CA SER A 141 0.76 0.05 -11.39
C SER A 141 0.26 -1.12 -10.55
N ILE A 142 -1.05 -1.14 -10.29
CA ILE A 142 -1.67 -2.06 -9.34
C ILE A 142 -2.81 -2.78 -10.04
N SER A 143 -2.78 -4.11 -10.04
CA SER A 143 -3.80 -4.91 -10.73
C SER A 143 -4.25 -6.13 -9.94
N ASN A 144 -5.55 -6.44 -9.98
CA ASN A 144 -6.10 -7.63 -9.31
C ASN A 144 -5.71 -7.68 -7.82
N CYS A 145 -5.65 -6.53 -7.16
CA CYS A 145 -5.22 -6.43 -5.77
C CYS A 145 -6.40 -6.11 -4.85
N ARG A 146 -6.22 -6.46 -3.58
CA ARG A 146 -7.23 -6.25 -2.55
C ARG A 146 -6.67 -5.44 -1.40
N PHE A 147 -7.38 -4.39 -1.01
CA PHE A 147 -7.12 -3.56 0.15
C PHE A 147 -8.31 -3.66 1.08
N SER A 148 -8.18 -4.33 2.22
CA SER A 148 -9.31 -4.51 3.12
C SER A 148 -9.03 -4.39 4.60
N GLY A 149 -9.93 -3.72 5.34
CA GLY A 149 -9.77 -3.56 6.78
C GLY A 149 -8.55 -2.75 7.19
N ASN A 150 -7.95 -1.97 6.27
CA ASN A 150 -6.83 -1.10 6.59
C ASN A 150 -7.34 0.20 7.23
N SER A 151 -6.54 0.83 8.09
CA SER A 151 -6.95 2.02 8.84
C SER A 151 -5.91 3.13 8.77
N ALA A 152 -6.33 4.37 8.54
CA ALA A 152 -5.42 5.51 8.62
C ALA A 152 -6.08 6.81 9.06
N TYR A 153 -5.31 7.89 9.23
CA TYR A 153 -5.93 9.22 9.32
C TYR A 153 -6.33 9.72 7.92
N TYR A 154 -5.43 9.57 6.94
CA TYR A 154 -5.68 9.86 5.52
C TYR A 154 -5.53 8.59 4.69
N GLY A 155 -6.56 8.20 3.93
CA GLY A 155 -6.46 7.08 2.99
C GLY A 155 -6.37 5.72 3.69
N GLY A 156 -7.49 5.17 4.16
CA GLY A 156 -7.47 3.90 4.91
C GLY A 156 -6.87 2.77 4.10
N GLY A 157 -7.34 2.59 2.86
CA GLY A 157 -6.74 1.67 1.90
C GLY A 157 -5.50 2.24 1.22
N MET A 158 -5.60 3.44 0.66
CA MET A 158 -4.51 4.11 -0.07
C MET A 158 -4.52 5.63 0.08
N TYR A 159 -3.34 6.21 0.21
CA TYR A 159 -3.10 7.66 0.22
C TYR A 159 -2.16 8.05 -0.92
N ASN A 160 -2.56 9.04 -1.72
CA ASN A 160 -1.80 9.54 -2.86
C ASN A 160 -1.60 11.06 -2.71
N GLU A 161 -0.35 11.52 -2.78
CA GLU A 161 0.01 12.94 -2.69
C GLU A 161 1.21 13.29 -3.58
N ASP A 162 1.58 14.58 -3.61
CA ASP A 162 2.80 15.06 -4.25
C ASP A 162 2.99 14.55 -5.69
N ASN A 163 1.96 14.80 -6.50
CA ASN A 163 1.91 14.44 -7.91
C ASN A 163 2.00 12.92 -8.19
N SER A 164 1.68 12.09 -7.21
CA SER A 164 1.59 10.63 -7.33
C SER A 164 0.22 10.21 -7.84
N SER A 165 0.17 9.63 -9.04
CA SER A 165 -1.05 9.22 -9.75
C SER A 165 -1.00 7.74 -10.09
N PRO A 166 -1.27 6.83 -9.13
CA PRO A 166 -1.29 5.39 -9.40
C PRO A 166 -2.32 5.00 -10.47
N ASN A 167 -2.04 3.89 -11.14
CA ASN A 167 -2.97 3.24 -12.08
C ASN A 167 -3.47 1.93 -11.47
N LEU A 168 -4.77 1.85 -11.22
CA LEU A 168 -5.45 0.72 -10.59
C LEU A 168 -6.41 0.06 -11.59
N ALA A 169 -6.28 -1.26 -11.73
CA ALA A 169 -7.17 -2.08 -12.54
C ALA A 169 -7.66 -3.30 -11.74
N ASN A 170 -8.95 -3.63 -11.78
CA ASN A 170 -9.48 -4.84 -11.13
C ASN A 170 -9.17 -4.92 -9.64
N CYS A 171 -9.14 -3.78 -8.93
CA CYS A 171 -8.78 -3.74 -7.51
C CYS A 171 -10.02 -3.59 -6.65
N THR A 172 -9.97 -4.17 -5.44
CA THR A 172 -11.06 -4.05 -4.46
C THR A 172 -10.58 -3.35 -3.20
N PHE A 173 -11.26 -2.27 -2.81
CA PHE A 173 -11.09 -1.55 -1.56
C PHE A 173 -12.35 -1.75 -0.72
N SER A 174 -12.24 -2.43 0.42
CA SER A 174 -13.42 -2.71 1.24
C SER A 174 -13.15 -2.74 2.74
N GLY A 175 -14.10 -2.22 3.51
CA GLY A 175 -13.98 -2.18 4.97
C GLY A 175 -12.78 -1.38 5.47
N ASN A 176 -12.16 -0.52 4.65
CA ASN A 176 -11.08 0.33 5.08
C ASN A 176 -11.64 1.56 5.81
N SER A 177 -10.91 2.08 6.80
CA SER A 177 -11.36 3.17 7.66
C SER A 177 -10.37 4.33 7.68
N ALA A 178 -10.87 5.56 7.61
CA ALA A 178 -10.04 6.73 7.82
C ALA A 178 -10.80 7.94 8.35
N TYR A 179 -10.11 9.02 8.70
CA TYR A 179 -10.78 10.30 8.90
C TYR A 179 -11.18 10.92 7.56
N TYR A 180 -10.28 10.87 6.57
CA TYR A 180 -10.54 11.27 5.18
C TYR A 180 -10.20 10.13 4.21
N GLY A 181 -11.10 9.80 3.29
CA GLY A 181 -10.82 8.81 2.24
C GLY A 181 -10.68 7.40 2.81
N GLY A 182 -11.77 6.77 3.24
CA GLY A 182 -11.72 5.43 3.84
C GLY A 182 -11.08 4.41 2.90
N GLY A 183 -11.55 4.34 1.65
CA GLY A 183 -10.91 3.57 0.58
C GLY A 183 -9.64 4.25 0.07
N VAL A 184 -9.80 5.40 -0.58
CA VAL A 184 -8.70 6.14 -1.21
C VAL A 184 -8.75 7.63 -0.85
N TYR A 185 -7.60 8.23 -0.59
CA TYR A 185 -7.44 9.68 -0.50
C TYR A 185 -6.46 10.17 -1.56
N ASN A 186 -6.83 11.25 -2.24
CA ASN A 186 -6.06 11.88 -3.30
C ASN A 186 -5.81 13.37 -3.00
N SER A 187 -4.56 13.84 -3.11
CA SER A 187 -4.17 15.25 -3.02
C SER A 187 -3.34 15.67 -4.23
N GLU A 188 -3.75 16.74 -4.93
CA GLU A 188 -2.99 17.36 -6.03
C GLU A 188 -2.54 16.38 -7.13
N ASN A 189 -3.39 15.39 -7.48
CA ASN A 189 -3.05 14.31 -8.42
C ASN A 189 -4.22 13.83 -9.31
N SER A 190 -3.95 12.87 -10.20
CA SER A 190 -4.94 12.35 -11.17
C SER A 190 -4.81 10.82 -11.35
N PRO A 191 -5.04 9.99 -10.32
CA PRO A 191 -4.98 8.54 -10.44
C PRO A 191 -6.08 8.02 -11.36
N THR A 192 -5.84 6.83 -11.93
CA THR A 192 -6.82 6.13 -12.76
C THR A 192 -7.30 4.89 -12.04
N LEU A 193 -8.62 4.72 -11.93
CA LEU A 193 -9.27 3.52 -11.41
C LEU A 193 -10.17 2.96 -12.51
N THR A 194 -9.91 1.71 -12.91
CA THR A 194 -10.72 1.01 -13.90
C THR A 194 -11.16 -0.35 -13.37
N ASN A 195 -12.44 -0.68 -13.52
CA ASN A 195 -12.99 -1.97 -13.10
C ASN A 195 -12.68 -2.30 -11.63
N CYS A 196 -12.74 -1.29 -10.76
CA CYS A 196 -12.45 -1.44 -9.33
C CYS A 196 -13.74 -1.44 -8.51
N ILE A 197 -13.68 -2.02 -7.31
CA ILE A 197 -14.77 -2.00 -6.33
C ILE A 197 -14.30 -1.16 -5.14
N LEU A 198 -15.09 -0.16 -4.74
CA LEU A 198 -14.89 0.62 -3.53
C LEU A 198 -16.18 0.55 -2.71
N TRP A 199 -16.20 -0.31 -1.70
CA TRP A 199 -17.44 -0.67 -1.01
C TRP A 199 -17.27 -0.90 0.50
N GLY A 200 -18.18 -0.38 1.32
CA GLY A 200 -18.17 -0.58 2.77
C GLY A 200 -16.98 0.09 3.47
N ASN A 201 -16.29 1.03 2.82
CA ASN A 201 -15.26 1.83 3.44
C ASN A 201 -15.90 2.94 4.28
N THR A 202 -15.26 3.34 5.39
CA THR A 202 -15.81 4.34 6.32
C THR A 202 -14.87 5.52 6.49
N ALA A 203 -15.37 6.74 6.36
CA ALA A 203 -14.64 7.94 6.79
C ALA A 203 -15.57 9.09 7.17
N SER A 204 -15.05 10.05 7.94
CA SER A 204 -15.77 11.29 8.24
C SER A 204 -16.08 12.08 6.96
N THR A 205 -15.16 12.06 5.99
CA THR A 205 -15.34 12.68 4.68
C THR A 205 -14.80 11.78 3.57
N GLY A 206 -15.60 11.59 2.52
CA GLY A 206 -15.26 10.72 1.38
C GLY A 206 -15.01 9.26 1.79
N PRO A 207 -16.02 8.51 2.26
CA PRO A 207 -15.84 7.12 2.72
C PRO A 207 -15.17 6.21 1.68
N GLN A 208 -15.64 6.24 0.43
CA GLN A 208 -15.00 5.46 -0.65
C GLN A 208 -13.76 6.18 -1.21
N MET A 209 -13.91 7.46 -1.52
CA MET A 209 -12.84 8.27 -2.10
C MET A 209 -12.95 9.72 -1.64
N TYR A 210 -11.83 10.31 -1.24
CA TYR A 210 -11.70 11.75 -0.98
C TYR A 210 -10.71 12.37 -1.98
N ASN A 211 -11.08 13.50 -2.59
CA ASN A 211 -10.25 14.22 -3.57
C ASN A 211 -10.02 15.66 -3.10
N GLY A 212 -8.86 15.91 -2.51
CA GLY A 212 -8.37 17.23 -2.09
C GLY A 212 -7.43 17.87 -3.11
N GLY A 213 -7.10 19.14 -2.90
CA GLY A 213 -6.05 19.84 -3.67
C GLY A 213 -6.32 19.97 -5.18
N GLY A 214 -7.58 19.89 -5.61
CA GLY A 214 -7.93 19.90 -7.04
C GLY A 214 -7.63 18.59 -7.77
N SER A 215 -7.51 17.47 -7.05
CA SER A 215 -7.33 16.15 -7.66
C SER A 215 -8.48 15.80 -8.61
N LEU A 216 -8.14 15.20 -9.76
CA LEU A 216 -9.08 14.83 -10.82
C LEU A 216 -8.91 13.35 -11.21
N PRO A 217 -9.31 12.41 -10.35
CA PRO A 217 -9.20 10.99 -10.66
C PRO A 217 -10.07 10.61 -11.86
N ILE A 218 -9.57 9.72 -12.70
CA ILE A 218 -10.33 9.10 -13.78
C ILE A 218 -10.87 7.77 -13.26
N VAL A 219 -12.18 7.72 -12.98
CA VAL A 219 -12.85 6.53 -12.44
C VAL A 219 -13.82 6.00 -13.51
N THR A 220 -13.60 4.78 -14.00
CA THR A 220 -14.46 4.19 -15.03
C THR A 220 -14.72 2.72 -14.79
N TYR A 221 -15.91 2.24 -15.16
CA TYR A 221 -16.36 0.87 -14.99
C TYR A 221 -16.21 0.36 -13.55
N CYS A 222 -16.25 1.25 -12.56
CA CYS A 222 -16.08 0.89 -11.16
C CYS A 222 -17.43 0.76 -10.46
N ASP A 223 -17.47 -0.09 -9.45
CA ASP A 223 -18.58 -0.18 -8.51
C ASP A 223 -18.21 0.60 -7.24
N VAL A 224 -18.91 1.72 -7.00
CA VAL A 224 -18.56 2.65 -5.92
C VAL A 224 -19.80 2.94 -5.09
N GLU A 225 -19.75 2.52 -3.82
CA GLU A 225 -20.85 2.73 -2.87
C GLU A 225 -21.19 4.22 -2.74
N GLY A 226 -22.46 4.56 -2.96
CA GLY A 226 -22.96 5.93 -2.91
C GLY A 226 -22.81 6.72 -4.21
N THR A 227 -22.54 6.00 -5.32
CA THR A 227 -22.45 6.49 -6.70
C THR A 227 -21.29 7.45 -6.94
N TYR A 228 -20.51 7.20 -8.00
CA TYR A 228 -19.38 8.04 -8.39
C TYR A 228 -19.38 8.40 -9.88
N PRO A 229 -19.14 9.67 -10.27
CA PRO A 229 -19.17 10.08 -11.67
C PRO A 229 -18.09 9.37 -12.50
N GLY A 230 -18.46 8.91 -13.69
CA GLY A 230 -17.55 8.22 -14.59
C GLY A 230 -18.27 7.32 -15.58
N SER A 231 -17.60 6.98 -16.68
CA SER A 231 -18.18 6.09 -17.69
C SER A 231 -18.31 4.68 -17.12
N GLY A 232 -19.51 4.10 -17.20
CA GLY A 232 -19.77 2.71 -16.82
C GLY A 232 -19.73 2.42 -15.32
N ASN A 233 -19.62 3.44 -14.46
CA ASN A 233 -19.67 3.23 -13.02
C ASN A 233 -21.07 2.79 -12.57
N ILE A 234 -21.11 1.94 -11.56
CA ILE A 234 -22.32 1.43 -10.91
C ILE A 234 -22.23 1.64 -9.39
N ASP A 235 -23.35 1.41 -8.72
CA ASP A 235 -23.51 1.48 -7.26
C ASP A 235 -24.48 0.36 -6.89
N GLU A 236 -23.96 -0.87 -6.88
CA GLU A 236 -24.74 -2.09 -6.64
C GLU A 236 -24.02 -2.91 -5.57
N ASP A 237 -24.76 -3.55 -4.68
CA ASP A 237 -24.15 -4.41 -3.67
C ASP A 237 -23.31 -5.50 -4.37
N PRO A 238 -21.98 -5.56 -4.16
CA PRO A 238 -21.12 -6.52 -4.84
C PRO A 238 -21.35 -7.96 -4.35
N LEU A 239 -22.23 -8.18 -3.35
CA LEU A 239 -22.61 -9.49 -2.81
C LEU A 239 -21.39 -10.30 -2.35
N PHE A 240 -20.46 -9.67 -1.66
CA PHE A 240 -19.32 -10.32 -1.05
C PHE A 240 -19.76 -11.55 -0.24
N ALA A 241 -19.22 -12.72 -0.57
CA ALA A 241 -19.76 -14.01 -0.13
C ALA A 241 -19.72 -14.19 1.41
N PHE A 242 -18.77 -13.54 2.08
CA PHE A 242 -18.59 -13.53 3.54
C PHE A 242 -17.91 -12.24 4.03
N GLU A 243 -17.98 -11.98 5.33
CA GLU A 243 -17.09 -11.01 6.00
C GLU A 243 -15.66 -11.43 5.65
N TYR A 244 -14.89 -10.56 4.98
CA TYR A 244 -13.55 -10.84 4.44
C TYR A 244 -13.45 -11.70 3.15
N ASP A 245 -14.51 -11.93 2.38
CA ASP A 245 -14.40 -12.49 1.02
C ASP A 245 -14.82 -11.47 -0.05
N TYR A 246 -13.85 -10.65 -0.48
CA TYR A 246 -14.02 -9.55 -1.42
C TYR A 246 -13.60 -9.93 -2.85
N HIS A 247 -13.86 -11.17 -3.26
CA HIS A 247 -13.56 -11.66 -4.62
C HIS A 247 -14.82 -11.65 -5.48
N LEU A 248 -14.66 -11.35 -6.77
CA LEU A 248 -15.57 -11.74 -7.86
C LEU A 248 -14.81 -12.68 -8.80
#